data_AF-A0A6I1JS14-F1
#
_entry.id   AF-A0A6I1JS14-F1
#
_cell.length_a   1.000
_cell.length_b   1.000
_cell.length_c   1.000
_cell.angle_alpha   90.00
_cell.angle_beta   90.00
_cell.angle_gamma   90.00
#
_symmetry.space_group_name_H-M   'P 1'
#
loop_
_entity.id
_entity.type
_entity.pdbx_description
1 polymer ?
#
loop_
_entity_poly.entity_id
_entity_poly.type
_entity_poly.pdbx_seq_one_letter_code
_entity_poly.pdbx_strand_id
1 'polypeptide(L)'
;MLTSGRLADDAVARALASIRRFRALCRQLRVGELHVLATAAVRDAKNGGEFIAACEAICGVPLRLLSGREEAYFAALGVVSGMHQPHGIVGDLGGGSLELVDVKGEKIGAGVTLPLGGLALQDTSGQSVKKAERIAAKLVGKVDLLKKGKGQTFYAVGGTWRSLARLHMAQRGYPLNVMHGYSLTGKEIADFCYLVSRQPTDSISRIDVVAESRRPLLAYGALVLEAVVRAAKVEKVVLSVTGVREGLLYSLLDEEEKAADPLISAARELCLLRSRSPRHGEELIAWTDRFMEVTHLEESAEERRLRHAACLLADIGWRAHPDYRGEQSLNIIAHANFVGVDHPGRAYLAL
;
A
#
# COMPACT_ATOMS: atom_id res chain seq x y z
N MET A 1 16.95 17.37 -7.99
CA MET A 1 17.39 17.58 -6.59
C MET A 1 18.83 17.12 -6.37
N LEU A 2 19.28 15.99 -6.95
CA LEU A 2 20.58 15.40 -6.58
C LEU A 2 21.82 16.06 -7.22
N THR A 3 21.68 16.84 -8.30
CA THR A 3 22.82 17.56 -8.90
C THR A 3 23.24 18.83 -8.14
N SER A 4 22.32 19.50 -7.42
CA SER A 4 22.62 20.70 -6.62
C SER A 4 22.57 20.47 -5.11
N GLY A 5 21.96 19.36 -4.67
CA GLY A 5 21.65 19.11 -3.26
C GLY A 5 20.64 20.11 -2.68
N ARG A 6 19.86 20.79 -3.53
CA ARG A 6 18.83 21.77 -3.15
C ARG A 6 17.48 21.36 -3.74
N LEU A 7 16.41 21.66 -3.00
CA LEU A 7 15.05 21.69 -3.53
C LEU A 7 14.98 22.84 -4.54
N ALA A 8 14.45 22.58 -5.74
CA ALA A 8 14.28 23.62 -6.76
C ALA A 8 13.19 24.62 -6.32
N ASP A 9 13.42 25.92 -6.55
CA ASP A 9 12.55 26.98 -6.04
C ASP A 9 11.11 26.88 -6.58
N ASP A 10 10.97 26.49 -7.85
CA ASP A 10 9.66 26.24 -8.48
C ASP A 10 8.92 25.06 -7.81
N ALA A 11 9.63 23.98 -7.49
CA ALA A 11 9.09 22.82 -6.80
C ALA A 11 8.68 23.15 -5.36
N VAL A 12 9.49 23.96 -4.64
CA VAL A 12 9.17 24.47 -3.31
C VAL A 12 7.90 25.32 -3.35
N ALA A 13 7.81 26.28 -4.28
CA ALA A 13 6.63 27.13 -4.42
C ALA A 13 5.35 26.32 -4.67
N ARG A 14 5.39 25.33 -5.59
CA ARG A 14 4.27 24.42 -5.85
C ARG A 14 3.87 23.58 -4.63
N ALA A 15 4.87 23.06 -3.90
CA ALA A 15 4.63 22.26 -2.70
C ALA A 15 3.97 23.11 -1.60
N LEU A 16 4.49 24.30 -1.29
CA LEU A 16 3.92 25.20 -0.29
C LEU A 16 2.51 25.67 -0.67
N ALA A 17 2.24 25.91 -1.95
CA ALA A 17 0.88 26.22 -2.42
C ALA A 17 -0.09 25.05 -2.16
N SER A 18 0.34 23.81 -2.42
CA SER A 18 -0.45 22.60 -2.14
C SER A 18 -0.70 22.40 -0.64
N ILE A 19 0.31 22.64 0.19
CA ILE A 19 0.21 22.53 1.65
C ILE A 19 -0.77 23.56 2.22
N ARG A 20 -0.77 24.80 1.72
CA ARG A 20 -1.80 25.81 2.09
C ARG A 20 -3.21 25.33 1.78
N ARG A 21 -3.40 24.72 0.59
CA ARG A 21 -4.69 24.13 0.20
C ARG A 21 -5.09 22.98 1.14
N PHE A 22 -4.17 22.07 1.47
CA PHE A 22 -4.45 20.99 2.42
C PHE A 22 -4.81 21.52 3.81
N ARG A 23 -4.11 22.55 4.30
CA ARG A 23 -4.47 23.18 5.58
C ARG A 23 -5.87 23.77 5.57
N ALA A 24 -6.26 24.44 4.48
CA ALA A 24 -7.61 24.97 4.32
C ALA A 24 -8.66 23.85 4.36
N LEU A 25 -8.40 22.72 3.69
CA LEU A 25 -9.27 21.54 3.74
C LEU A 25 -9.37 20.92 5.14
N CYS A 26 -8.24 20.79 5.87
CA CYS A 26 -8.26 20.29 7.25
C CYS A 26 -9.13 21.18 8.16
N ARG A 27 -9.08 22.51 7.99
CA ARG A 27 -9.94 23.45 8.73
C ARG A 27 -11.41 23.26 8.36
N GLN A 28 -11.72 23.16 7.07
CA GLN A 28 -13.09 22.97 6.58
C GLN A 28 -13.70 21.64 7.08
N LEU A 29 -12.92 20.56 7.07
CA LEU A 29 -13.32 19.23 7.54
C LEU A 29 -13.28 19.09 9.07
N ARG A 30 -12.88 20.15 9.80
CA ARG A 30 -12.73 20.16 11.27
C ARG A 30 -11.87 19.01 11.79
N VAL A 31 -10.76 18.74 11.10
CA VAL A 31 -9.78 17.72 11.51
C VAL A 31 -9.25 18.06 12.91
N GLY A 32 -9.41 17.13 13.86
CA GLY A 32 -9.00 17.31 15.25
C GLY A 32 -7.49 17.29 15.46
N GLU A 33 -6.80 16.34 14.83
CA GLU A 33 -5.35 16.18 14.94
C GLU A 33 -4.67 16.16 13.57
N LEU A 34 -3.56 16.88 13.45
CA LEU A 34 -2.80 17.03 12.20
C LEU A 34 -1.36 16.58 12.41
N HIS A 35 -0.95 15.52 11.71
CA HIS A 35 0.44 15.11 11.63
C HIS A 35 1.02 15.46 10.27
N VAL A 36 2.18 16.10 10.27
CA VAL A 36 2.89 16.50 9.04
C VAL A 36 4.25 15.79 9.01
N LEU A 37 4.49 15.04 7.95
CA LEU A 37 5.69 14.24 7.76
C LEU A 37 6.49 14.71 6.54
N ALA A 38 7.80 14.63 6.63
CA ALA A 38 8.70 14.77 5.48
C ALA A 38 9.74 13.65 5.46
N THR A 39 10.27 13.36 4.27
CA THR A 39 11.15 12.20 4.01
C THR A 39 12.44 12.62 3.31
N ALA A 40 13.14 11.65 2.71
CA ALA A 40 14.43 11.77 2.03
C ALA A 40 14.69 13.08 1.27
N ALA A 41 13.74 13.51 0.43
CA ALA A 41 13.94 14.71 -0.40
C ALA A 41 14.20 15.98 0.43
N VAL A 42 13.49 16.15 1.55
CA VAL A 42 13.66 17.32 2.44
C VAL A 42 14.88 17.12 3.35
N ARG A 43 15.09 15.89 3.83
CA ARG A 43 16.21 15.53 4.72
C ARG A 43 17.57 15.80 4.07
N ASP A 44 17.70 15.45 2.80
CA ASP A 44 18.98 15.48 2.09
C ASP A 44 19.25 16.85 1.42
N ALA A 45 18.29 17.78 1.47
CA ALA A 45 18.40 19.08 0.82
C ALA A 45 19.03 20.15 1.73
N LYS A 46 19.97 20.92 1.19
CA LYS A 46 20.64 22.05 1.89
C LYS A 46 19.66 23.12 2.35
N ASN A 47 18.59 23.37 1.58
CA ASN A 47 17.49 24.29 1.94
C ASN A 47 16.29 23.56 2.58
N GLY A 48 16.47 22.34 3.09
CA GLY A 48 15.42 21.58 3.76
C GLY A 48 14.89 22.28 5.01
N GLY A 49 15.77 22.90 5.81
CA GLY A 49 15.37 23.65 7.01
C GLY A 49 14.44 24.84 6.73
N GLU A 50 14.73 25.61 5.68
CA GLU A 50 13.86 26.71 5.23
C GLU A 50 12.48 26.19 4.79
N PHE A 51 12.46 25.06 4.07
CA PHE A 51 11.22 24.42 3.66
C PHE A 51 10.40 23.92 4.85
N ILE A 52 11.05 23.31 5.85
CA ILE A 52 10.41 22.83 7.08
C ILE A 52 9.75 23.99 7.82
N ALA A 53 10.48 25.08 8.09
CA ALA A 53 9.95 26.24 8.77
C ALA A 53 8.73 26.85 8.04
N ALA A 54 8.79 26.91 6.71
CA ALA A 54 7.66 27.38 5.90
C ALA A 54 6.43 26.45 6.00
N CYS A 55 6.64 25.13 6.04
CA CYS A 55 5.55 24.16 6.22
C CYS A 55 4.92 24.28 7.60
N GLU A 56 5.73 24.38 8.66
CA GLU A 56 5.27 24.53 10.03
C GLU A 56 4.45 25.81 10.22
N ALA A 57 4.90 26.93 9.64
CA ALA A 57 4.16 28.19 9.66
C ALA A 57 2.79 28.09 8.97
N ILE A 58 2.67 27.33 7.88
CA ILE A 58 1.40 27.12 7.18
C ILE A 58 0.49 26.18 7.98
N CYS A 59 1.02 25.05 8.44
CA CYS A 59 0.24 23.99 9.08
C CYS A 59 -0.16 24.37 10.52
N GLY A 60 0.67 25.14 11.22
CA GLY A 60 0.51 25.49 12.64
C GLY A 60 0.82 24.31 13.57
N VAL A 61 1.53 23.30 13.08
CA VAL A 61 2.01 22.14 13.86
C VAL A 61 3.44 21.82 13.41
N PRO A 62 4.26 21.18 14.27
CA PRO A 62 5.61 20.76 13.91
C PRO A 62 5.60 19.76 12.74
N LEU A 63 6.62 19.86 11.89
CA LEU A 63 6.85 18.91 10.81
C LEU A 63 7.88 17.89 11.29
N ARG A 64 7.47 16.62 11.30
CA ARG A 64 8.36 15.52 11.68
C ARG A 64 9.13 15.04 10.45
N LEU A 65 10.43 15.31 10.44
CA LEU A 65 11.34 14.78 9.44
C LEU A 65 11.73 13.35 9.80
N LEU A 66 11.37 12.38 8.96
CA LEU A 66 11.65 10.98 9.20
C LEU A 66 13.08 10.60 8.78
N SER A 67 13.73 9.77 9.57
CA SER A 67 14.91 9.02 9.13
C SER A 67 14.51 7.88 8.19
N GLY A 68 15.44 7.38 7.36
CA GLY A 68 15.16 6.23 6.49
C GLY A 68 14.73 4.97 7.26
N ARG A 69 15.23 4.80 8.49
CA ARG A 69 14.82 3.70 9.38
C ARG A 69 13.38 3.86 9.88
N GLU A 70 12.97 5.09 10.21
CA GLU A 70 11.58 5.37 10.57
C GLU A 70 10.64 5.22 9.36
N GLU A 71 11.06 5.67 8.17
CA GLU A 71 10.29 5.45 6.94
C GLU A 71 10.05 3.95 6.70
N ALA A 72 11.09 3.12 6.80
CA ALA A 72 10.98 1.68 6.69
C ALA A 72 10.06 1.08 7.78
N TYR A 73 10.19 1.53 9.03
CA TYR A 73 9.36 1.07 10.14
C TYR A 73 7.87 1.42 9.95
N PHE A 74 7.55 2.66 9.59
CA PHE A 74 6.17 3.08 9.33
C PHE A 74 5.61 2.44 8.06
N ALA A 75 6.41 2.23 7.02
CA ALA A 75 5.97 1.46 5.85
C ALA A 75 5.60 0.01 6.24
N ALA A 76 6.40 -0.65 7.09
CA ALA A 76 6.05 -1.95 7.63
C ALA A 76 4.77 -1.92 8.47
N LEU A 77 4.63 -0.96 9.39
CA LEU A 77 3.40 -0.82 10.18
C LEU A 77 2.17 -0.59 9.29
N GLY A 78 2.31 0.15 8.19
CA GLY A 78 1.22 0.29 7.22
C GLY A 78 0.82 -1.04 6.59
N VAL A 79 1.78 -1.92 6.31
CA VAL A 79 1.47 -3.28 5.84
C VAL A 79 0.84 -4.12 6.95
N VAL A 80 1.35 -4.05 8.19
CA VAL A 80 0.78 -4.74 9.37
C VAL A 80 -0.68 -4.32 9.58
N SER A 81 -0.99 -3.03 9.49
CA SER A 81 -2.35 -2.51 9.65
C SER A 81 -3.28 -2.89 8.49
N GLY A 82 -2.71 -3.21 7.32
CA GLY A 82 -3.45 -3.41 6.07
C GLY A 82 -3.63 -4.87 5.66
N MET A 83 -2.82 -5.78 6.19
CA MET A 83 -2.76 -7.19 5.79
C MET A 83 -3.06 -8.09 6.98
N HIS A 84 -3.79 -9.18 6.75
CA HIS A 84 -4.01 -10.17 7.80
C HIS A 84 -2.75 -11.03 7.97
N GLN A 85 -2.15 -11.00 9.17
CA GLN A 85 -0.98 -11.78 9.57
C GLN A 85 0.19 -11.77 8.54
N PRO A 86 0.74 -10.61 8.17
CA PRO A 86 1.74 -10.55 7.11
C PRO A 86 3.03 -11.29 7.48
N HIS A 87 3.60 -12.03 6.54
CA HIS A 87 4.87 -12.73 6.71
C HIS A 87 5.72 -12.65 5.45
N GLY A 88 6.81 -11.89 5.53
CA GLY A 88 7.67 -11.65 4.39
C GLY A 88 8.48 -10.36 4.48
N ILE A 89 8.76 -9.76 3.34
CA ILE A 89 9.56 -8.54 3.24
C ILE A 89 8.68 -7.41 2.70
N VAL A 90 8.65 -6.28 3.40
CA VAL A 90 8.04 -5.04 2.91
C VAL A 90 9.09 -4.24 2.17
N GLY A 91 8.74 -3.73 1.00
CA GLY A 91 9.51 -2.71 0.30
C GLY A 91 8.67 -1.47 0.03
N ASP A 92 9.22 -0.29 0.27
CA ASP A 92 8.61 0.98 -0.14
C ASP A 92 9.51 1.68 -1.15
N LEU A 93 9.02 1.82 -2.38
CA LEU A 93 9.75 2.55 -3.42
C LEU A 93 9.29 3.99 -3.52
N GLY A 94 10.10 4.87 -2.93
CA GLY A 94 9.97 6.31 -3.03
C GLY A 94 10.63 6.92 -4.28
N GLY A 95 10.69 8.26 -4.31
CA GLY A 95 11.42 9.00 -5.33
C GLY A 95 12.94 9.02 -5.08
N GLY A 96 13.36 9.11 -3.81
CA GLY A 96 14.77 9.19 -3.42
C GLY A 96 15.39 7.86 -3.00
N SER A 97 14.61 6.99 -2.36
CA SER A 97 15.10 5.76 -1.74
C SER A 97 14.16 4.57 -1.97
N LEU A 98 14.69 3.39 -1.66
CA LEU A 98 13.97 2.15 -1.44
C LEU A 98 14.23 1.70 0.00
N GLU A 99 13.17 1.53 0.76
CA GLU A 99 13.18 0.97 2.11
C GLU A 99 12.84 -0.53 2.03
N LEU A 100 13.53 -1.35 2.81
CA LEU A 100 13.29 -2.80 2.91
C LEU A 100 13.27 -3.23 4.36
N VAL A 101 12.29 -4.02 4.77
CA VAL A 101 12.16 -4.47 6.16
C VAL A 101 11.42 -5.81 6.24
N ASP A 102 11.87 -6.69 7.12
CA ASP A 102 11.23 -7.99 7.38
C ASP A 102 10.03 -7.81 8.31
N VAL A 103 8.94 -8.55 8.04
CA VAL A 103 7.72 -8.52 8.84
C VAL A 103 7.23 -9.94 9.11
N LYS A 104 6.81 -10.20 10.35
CA LYS A 104 6.17 -11.45 10.77
C LYS A 104 5.07 -11.17 11.80
N GLY A 105 3.83 -11.15 11.35
CA GLY A 105 2.71 -10.62 12.11
C GLY A 105 3.01 -9.17 12.50
N GLU A 106 2.95 -8.88 13.79
CA GLU A 106 3.27 -7.56 14.35
C GLU A 106 4.78 -7.32 14.55
N LYS A 107 5.62 -8.36 14.39
CA LYS A 107 7.06 -8.23 14.61
C LYS A 107 7.72 -7.63 13.37
N ILE A 108 8.35 -6.47 13.56
CA ILE A 108 9.06 -5.74 12.52
C ILE A 108 10.57 -5.85 12.75
N GLY A 109 11.29 -6.25 11.71
CA GLY A 109 12.74 -6.38 11.72
C GLY A 109 13.47 -5.03 11.60
N ALA A 110 14.81 -5.10 11.45
CA ALA A 110 15.60 -3.91 11.14
C ALA A 110 15.41 -3.51 9.67
N GLY A 111 15.05 -2.24 9.45
CA GLY A 111 14.94 -1.66 8.12
C GLY A 111 16.30 -1.36 7.48
N VAL A 112 16.36 -1.48 6.15
CA VAL A 112 17.49 -1.12 5.30
C VAL A 112 17.01 -0.08 4.30
N THR A 113 17.82 0.96 4.06
CA THR A 113 17.53 1.99 3.06
C THR A 113 18.58 1.94 1.96
N LEU A 114 18.13 1.97 0.70
CA LEU A 114 18.98 1.99 -0.49
C LEU A 114 18.69 3.26 -1.32
N PRO A 115 19.69 3.88 -1.97
CA PRO A 115 19.50 5.01 -2.87
C PRO A 115 18.98 4.55 -4.25
N LEU A 116 17.86 3.83 -4.25
CA LEU A 116 17.25 3.21 -5.44
C LEU A 116 15.87 3.78 -5.76
N GLY A 117 15.49 4.92 -5.16
CA GLY A 117 14.25 5.59 -5.52
C GLY A 117 14.22 5.99 -6.99
N GLY A 118 13.03 6.05 -7.58
CA GLY A 118 12.88 6.20 -9.03
C GLY A 118 13.62 7.41 -9.62
N LEU A 119 13.55 8.57 -8.94
CA LEU A 119 14.23 9.80 -9.37
C LEU A 119 15.75 9.70 -9.12
N ALA A 120 16.15 9.17 -7.96
CA ALA A 120 17.56 9.01 -7.61
C ALA A 120 18.29 8.07 -8.57
N LEU A 121 17.65 6.96 -8.95
CA LEU A 121 18.20 5.99 -9.88
C LEU A 121 18.25 6.54 -11.31
N GLN A 122 17.23 7.27 -11.74
CA GLN A 122 17.22 7.97 -13.02
C GLN A 122 18.38 8.97 -13.12
N ASP A 123 18.57 9.80 -12.10
CA ASP A 123 19.67 10.77 -12.05
C ASP A 123 21.05 10.09 -12.04
N THR A 124 21.28 9.14 -11.12
CA THR A 124 22.59 8.47 -10.96
C THR A 124 22.99 7.62 -12.17
N SER A 125 22.00 7.08 -12.87
CA SER A 125 22.21 6.34 -14.11
C SER A 125 22.43 7.24 -15.33
N GLY A 126 22.29 8.57 -15.20
CA GLY A 126 22.33 9.48 -16.35
C GLY A 126 21.25 9.15 -17.37
N GLN A 127 20.06 8.79 -16.88
CA GLN A 127 18.91 8.32 -17.67
C GLN A 127 19.15 7.05 -18.50
N SER A 128 20.24 6.32 -18.24
CA SER A 128 20.55 5.07 -18.92
C SER A 128 19.94 3.88 -18.18
N VAL A 129 18.90 3.28 -18.76
CA VAL A 129 18.23 2.06 -18.24
C VAL A 129 19.24 0.93 -17.97
N LYS A 130 20.19 0.69 -18.87
CA LYS A 130 21.23 -0.35 -18.71
C LYS A 130 22.17 -0.06 -17.53
N LYS A 131 22.50 1.21 -17.27
CA LYS A 131 23.31 1.60 -16.10
C LYS A 131 22.49 1.48 -14.83
N ALA A 132 21.21 1.87 -14.85
CA ALA A 132 20.28 1.71 -13.74
C ALA A 132 20.11 0.24 -13.33
N GLU A 133 19.94 -0.67 -14.29
CA GLU A 133 19.85 -2.13 -14.07
C GLU A 133 21.07 -2.65 -13.29
N ARG A 134 22.29 -2.27 -13.72
CA ARG A 134 23.53 -2.66 -13.04
C ARG A 134 23.65 -2.09 -11.63
N ILE A 135 23.24 -0.84 -11.42
CA ILE A 135 23.25 -0.19 -10.11
C ILE A 135 22.27 -0.90 -9.17
N ALA A 136 21.04 -1.13 -9.62
CA ALA A 136 20.01 -1.84 -8.86
C ALA A 136 20.48 -3.25 -8.48
N ALA A 137 20.92 -4.05 -9.44
CA ALA A 137 21.42 -5.41 -9.18
C ALA A 137 22.59 -5.43 -8.18
N LYS A 138 23.54 -4.49 -8.30
CA LYS A 138 24.69 -4.38 -7.39
C LYS A 138 24.28 -4.02 -5.97
N LEU A 139 23.38 -3.06 -5.79
CA LEU A 139 22.96 -2.58 -4.47
C LEU A 139 22.05 -3.59 -3.79
N VAL A 140 21.06 -4.12 -4.51
CA VAL A 140 20.14 -5.15 -4.03
C VAL A 140 20.88 -6.45 -3.67
N GLY A 141 21.86 -6.87 -4.49
CA GLY A 141 22.64 -8.09 -4.25
C GLY A 141 23.49 -8.09 -2.97
N LYS A 142 23.69 -6.92 -2.35
CA LYS A 142 24.40 -6.77 -1.07
C LYS A 142 23.50 -6.84 0.17
N VAL A 143 22.18 -6.91 -0.02
CA VAL A 143 21.22 -6.87 1.08
C VAL A 143 20.95 -8.27 1.61
N ASP A 144 21.51 -8.59 2.77
CA ASP A 144 21.33 -9.90 3.41
C ASP A 144 19.87 -10.20 3.80
N LEU A 145 19.07 -9.17 4.08
CA LEU A 145 17.63 -9.30 4.37
C LEU A 145 16.89 -10.09 3.28
N LEU A 146 17.22 -9.84 2.01
CA LEU A 146 16.54 -10.46 0.88
C LEU A 146 16.77 -11.97 0.81
N LYS A 147 17.87 -12.48 1.35
CA LYS A 147 18.13 -13.93 1.42
C LYS A 147 17.08 -14.68 2.24
N LYS A 148 16.40 -13.99 3.17
CA LYS A 148 15.31 -14.54 3.99
C LYS A 148 13.97 -14.64 3.25
N GLY A 149 13.82 -13.92 2.14
CA GLY A 149 12.55 -13.83 1.39
C GLY A 149 12.20 -15.05 0.55
N LYS A 150 13.07 -16.07 0.50
CA LYS A 150 12.83 -17.25 -0.36
C LYS A 150 11.54 -17.97 0.07
N GLY A 151 10.59 -18.08 -0.85
CA GLY A 151 9.30 -18.71 -0.58
C GLY A 151 8.38 -17.88 0.33
N GLN A 152 8.67 -16.59 0.51
CA GLN A 152 7.85 -15.67 1.29
C GLN A 152 7.13 -14.66 0.39
N THR A 153 6.30 -13.83 1.00
CA THR A 153 5.63 -12.72 0.33
C THR A 153 6.52 -11.48 0.28
N PHE A 154 6.51 -10.76 -0.83
CA PHE A 154 7.02 -9.40 -0.89
C PHE A 154 5.86 -8.40 -0.94
N TYR A 155 5.76 -7.52 0.05
CA TYR A 155 4.75 -6.47 0.10
C TYR A 155 5.29 -5.21 -0.57
N ALA A 156 4.78 -4.89 -1.75
CA ALA A 156 5.21 -3.77 -2.57
C ALA A 156 4.38 -2.53 -2.26
N VAL A 157 5.02 -1.53 -1.64
CA VAL A 157 4.49 -0.20 -1.30
C VAL A 157 5.09 0.85 -2.24
N GLY A 158 4.37 1.94 -2.46
CA GLY A 158 4.90 3.10 -3.17
C GLY A 158 4.16 3.43 -4.47
N GLY A 159 4.23 4.69 -4.88
CA GLY A 159 3.47 5.20 -6.03
C GLY A 159 3.85 4.56 -7.37
N THR A 160 5.14 4.27 -7.56
CA THR A 160 5.66 3.72 -8.81
C THR A 160 5.24 2.26 -9.00
N TRP A 161 5.34 1.44 -7.95
CA TRP A 161 4.88 0.04 -8.01
C TRP A 161 3.36 -0.09 -8.13
N ARG A 162 2.58 0.81 -7.52
CA ARG A 162 1.13 0.88 -7.76
C ARG A 162 0.79 1.23 -9.22
N SER A 163 1.57 2.08 -9.88
CA SER A 163 1.38 2.37 -11.30
C SER A 163 1.72 1.18 -12.18
N LEU A 164 2.78 0.42 -11.85
CA LEU A 164 3.13 -0.83 -12.54
C LEU A 164 2.03 -1.89 -12.39
N ALA A 165 1.53 -2.08 -11.19
CA ALA A 165 0.43 -3.00 -10.94
C ALA A 165 -0.86 -2.59 -11.67
N ARG A 166 -1.17 -1.28 -11.72
CA ARG A 166 -2.33 -0.78 -12.47
C ARG A 166 -2.21 -1.08 -13.96
N LEU A 167 -1.01 -0.89 -14.53
CA LEU A 167 -0.73 -1.26 -15.91
C LEU A 167 -0.92 -2.77 -16.12
N HIS A 168 -0.40 -3.61 -15.21
CA HIS A 168 -0.57 -5.05 -15.29
C HIS A 168 -2.06 -5.47 -15.24
N MET A 169 -2.83 -4.96 -14.27
CA MET A 169 -4.27 -5.20 -14.15
C MET A 169 -5.00 -4.83 -15.46
N ALA A 170 -4.66 -3.69 -16.05
CA ALA A 170 -5.27 -3.21 -17.29
C ALA A 170 -4.91 -4.06 -18.51
N GLN A 171 -3.69 -4.60 -18.59
CA GLN A 171 -3.27 -5.49 -19.68
C GLN A 171 -3.87 -6.90 -19.57
N ARG A 172 -4.11 -7.37 -18.33
CA ARG A 172 -4.72 -8.68 -18.08
C ARG A 172 -6.25 -8.66 -18.07
N GLY A 173 -6.87 -7.47 -18.12
CA GLY A 173 -8.32 -7.33 -17.97
C GLY A 173 -8.80 -7.81 -16.61
N TYR A 174 -8.04 -7.51 -15.54
CA TYR A 174 -8.34 -8.00 -14.20
C TYR A 174 -9.69 -7.41 -13.71
N PRO A 175 -10.66 -8.24 -13.29
CA PRO A 175 -12.05 -7.81 -13.13
C PRO A 175 -12.29 -6.92 -11.90
N LEU A 176 -11.45 -7.04 -10.87
CA LEU A 176 -11.58 -6.26 -9.65
C LEU A 176 -10.56 -5.12 -9.63
N ASN A 177 -11.00 -3.89 -9.87
CA ASN A 177 -10.14 -2.70 -9.92
C ASN A 177 -9.76 -2.16 -8.52
N VAL A 178 -9.35 -3.07 -7.62
CA VAL A 178 -8.86 -2.77 -6.27
C VAL A 178 -7.36 -3.04 -6.25
N MET A 179 -6.57 -2.06 -5.82
CA MET A 179 -5.11 -2.18 -5.80
C MET A 179 -4.59 -2.93 -4.56
N HIS A 180 -5.25 -2.74 -3.42
CA HIS A 180 -4.82 -3.32 -2.15
C HIS A 180 -5.06 -4.81 -2.12
N GLY A 181 -4.02 -5.60 -1.85
CA GLY A 181 -4.11 -7.06 -1.85
C GLY A 181 -4.01 -7.68 -3.25
N TYR A 182 -3.85 -6.87 -4.31
CA TYR A 182 -3.56 -7.40 -5.64
C TYR A 182 -2.24 -8.19 -5.60
N SER A 183 -2.28 -9.44 -6.03
CA SER A 183 -1.15 -10.36 -5.88
C SER A 183 -0.78 -11.03 -7.20
N LEU A 184 0.52 -11.27 -7.36
CA LEU A 184 1.10 -11.97 -8.49
C LEU A 184 2.15 -12.95 -8.00
N THR A 185 2.42 -14.01 -8.76
CA THR A 185 3.60 -14.84 -8.48
C THR A 185 4.88 -14.03 -8.68
N GLY A 186 5.93 -14.33 -7.93
CA GLY A 186 7.24 -13.68 -8.07
C GLY A 186 7.80 -13.80 -9.49
N LYS A 187 7.51 -14.91 -10.18
CA LYS A 187 7.89 -15.09 -11.59
C LYS A 187 7.13 -14.15 -12.51
N GLU A 188 5.80 -14.12 -12.42
CA GLU A 188 4.93 -13.32 -13.28
C GLU A 188 5.29 -11.83 -13.21
N ILE A 189 5.44 -11.27 -12.01
CA ILE A 189 5.78 -9.86 -11.85
C ILE A 189 7.21 -9.54 -12.31
N ALA A 190 8.16 -10.46 -12.13
CA ALA A 190 9.53 -10.27 -12.61
C ALA A 190 9.58 -10.26 -14.15
N ASP A 191 8.86 -11.18 -14.81
CA ASP A 191 8.76 -11.23 -16.27
C ASP A 191 8.05 -9.99 -16.82
N PHE A 192 7.00 -9.52 -16.14
CA PHE A 192 6.33 -8.26 -16.49
C PHE A 192 7.26 -7.04 -16.34
N CYS A 193 8.00 -6.94 -15.24
CA CYS A 193 8.96 -5.86 -15.02
C CYS A 193 10.11 -5.88 -16.04
N TYR A 194 10.56 -7.08 -16.43
CA TYR A 194 11.57 -7.26 -17.48
C TYR A 194 11.10 -6.67 -18.82
N LEU A 195 9.83 -6.88 -19.19
CA LEU A 195 9.24 -6.33 -20.42
C LEU A 195 9.10 -4.81 -20.34
N VAL A 196 8.52 -4.30 -19.25
CA VAL A 196 8.28 -2.86 -19.07
C VAL A 196 9.57 -2.05 -19.05
N SER A 197 10.65 -2.59 -18.47
CA SER A 197 11.94 -1.89 -18.39
C SER A 197 12.67 -1.76 -19.73
N ARG A 198 12.36 -2.61 -20.73
CA ARG A 198 13.06 -2.68 -22.02
C ARG A 198 12.28 -2.08 -23.20
N GLN A 199 11.04 -1.69 -22.99
CA GLN A 199 10.21 -1.06 -24.03
C GLN A 199 10.22 0.47 -23.89
N PRO A 200 10.23 1.22 -25.01
CA PRO A 200 9.90 2.64 -24.98
C PRO A 200 8.54 2.85 -24.32
N THR A 201 8.45 3.77 -23.36
CA THR A 201 7.25 3.89 -22.51
C THR A 201 5.98 4.11 -23.31
N ASP A 202 6.03 4.90 -24.39
CA ASP A 202 4.86 5.21 -25.22
C ASP A 202 4.42 4.03 -26.11
N SER A 203 5.26 3.02 -26.30
CA SER A 203 4.90 1.79 -27.02
C SER A 203 4.22 0.73 -26.15
N ILE A 204 4.19 0.94 -24.83
CA ILE A 204 3.62 -0.02 -23.90
C ILE A 204 2.09 -0.03 -24.05
N SER A 205 1.52 -1.20 -24.29
CA SER A 205 0.07 -1.37 -24.37
C SER A 205 -0.61 -0.93 -23.08
N ARG A 206 -1.74 -0.20 -23.19
CA ARG A 206 -2.54 0.33 -22.06
C ARG A 206 -1.79 1.34 -21.18
N ILE A 207 -0.73 1.98 -21.69
CA ILE A 207 0.04 2.98 -20.94
C ILE A 207 -0.79 4.20 -20.50
N ASP A 208 -1.92 4.46 -21.17
CA ASP A 208 -2.87 5.52 -20.84
C ASP A 208 -3.43 5.44 -19.42
N VAL A 209 -3.48 4.24 -18.81
CA VAL A 209 -3.92 4.07 -17.41
C VAL A 209 -2.90 4.61 -16.39
N VAL A 210 -1.66 4.89 -16.83
CA VAL A 210 -0.62 5.50 -16.01
C VAL A 210 -0.54 6.99 -16.33
N ALA A 211 -0.67 7.81 -15.28
CA ALA A 211 -0.53 9.25 -15.36
C ALA A 211 0.80 9.63 -16.04
N GLU A 212 0.76 10.59 -16.95
CA GLU A 212 1.90 11.01 -17.78
C GLU A 212 3.13 11.37 -16.94
N SER A 213 2.93 12.09 -15.82
CA SER A 213 4.00 12.46 -14.88
C SER A 213 4.71 11.26 -14.21
N ARG A 214 4.12 10.06 -14.26
CA ARG A 214 4.69 8.83 -13.68
C ARG A 214 5.36 7.94 -14.73
N ARG A 215 5.07 8.13 -16.02
CA ARG A 215 5.58 7.30 -17.12
C ARG A 215 7.12 7.21 -17.16
N PRO A 216 7.88 8.32 -17.02
CA PRO A 216 9.35 8.25 -17.06
C PRO A 216 9.96 7.41 -15.93
N LEU A 217 9.25 7.24 -14.81
CA LEU A 217 9.71 6.49 -13.64
C LEU A 217 9.35 5.00 -13.67
N LEU A 218 8.44 4.57 -14.57
CA LEU A 218 7.98 3.19 -14.64
C LEU A 218 9.12 2.21 -14.89
N ALA A 219 9.98 2.49 -15.87
CA ALA A 219 11.10 1.61 -16.21
C ALA A 219 12.06 1.41 -15.04
N TYR A 220 12.37 2.49 -14.30
CA TYR A 220 13.24 2.43 -13.13
C TYR A 220 12.59 1.66 -11.97
N GLY A 221 11.29 1.89 -11.72
CA GLY A 221 10.56 1.14 -10.70
C GLY A 221 10.46 -0.35 -11.02
N ALA A 222 10.29 -0.70 -12.30
CA ALA A 222 10.24 -2.07 -12.79
C ALA A 222 11.61 -2.76 -12.59
N LEU A 223 12.71 -2.10 -12.97
CA LEU A 223 14.06 -2.61 -12.75
C LEU A 223 14.35 -2.91 -11.28
N VAL A 224 13.95 -2.00 -10.38
CA VAL A 224 14.18 -2.17 -8.94
C VAL A 224 13.31 -3.31 -8.40
N LEU A 225 12.04 -3.40 -8.78
CA LEU A 225 11.16 -4.49 -8.37
C LEU A 225 11.69 -5.84 -8.86
N GLU A 226 12.08 -5.93 -10.14
CA GLU A 226 12.66 -7.13 -10.72
C GLU A 226 13.92 -7.55 -9.96
N ALA A 227 14.84 -6.63 -9.69
CA ALA A 227 16.07 -6.92 -8.97
C ALA A 227 15.78 -7.48 -7.56
N VAL A 228 14.85 -6.85 -6.83
CA VAL A 228 14.46 -7.29 -5.48
C VAL A 228 13.81 -8.68 -5.53
N VAL A 229 12.84 -8.89 -6.41
CA VAL A 229 12.12 -10.17 -6.54
C VAL A 229 13.06 -11.30 -6.91
N ARG A 230 13.97 -11.08 -7.86
CA ARG A 230 14.96 -12.09 -8.27
C ARG A 230 15.99 -12.38 -7.18
N ALA A 231 16.45 -11.36 -6.46
CA ALA A 231 17.39 -11.53 -5.35
C ALA A 231 16.74 -12.28 -4.17
N ALA A 232 15.49 -11.95 -3.85
CA ALA A 232 14.78 -12.55 -2.73
C ALA A 232 14.16 -13.91 -3.03
N LYS A 233 13.90 -14.24 -4.31
CA LYS A 233 13.23 -15.48 -4.74
C LYS A 233 11.89 -15.69 -4.02
N VAL A 234 11.12 -14.61 -3.93
CA VAL A 234 9.81 -14.57 -3.27
C VAL A 234 8.80 -15.40 -4.06
N GLU A 235 7.85 -16.01 -3.34
CA GLU A 235 6.78 -16.80 -3.96
C GLU A 235 5.77 -15.88 -4.65
N LYS A 236 5.38 -14.82 -3.96
CA LYS A 236 4.38 -13.86 -4.42
C LYS A 236 4.74 -12.43 -4.06
N VAL A 237 4.28 -11.50 -4.89
CA VAL A 237 4.31 -10.06 -4.62
C VAL A 237 2.87 -9.61 -4.38
N VAL A 238 2.65 -8.89 -3.28
CA VAL A 238 1.35 -8.32 -2.92
C VAL A 238 1.47 -6.80 -2.88
N LEU A 239 0.57 -6.10 -3.59
CA LEU A 239 0.53 -4.65 -3.59
C LEU A 239 -0.20 -4.14 -2.35
N SER A 240 0.41 -3.16 -1.69
CA SER A 240 -0.18 -2.48 -0.55
C SER A 240 -0.43 -1.01 -0.87
N VAL A 241 -1.65 -0.53 -0.58
CA VAL A 241 -1.97 0.90 -0.67
C VAL A 241 -1.66 1.65 0.63
N THR A 242 -1.57 0.91 1.74
CA THR A 242 -1.14 1.40 3.03
C THR A 242 0.39 1.44 3.07
N GLY A 243 0.94 2.51 3.64
CA GLY A 243 2.38 2.72 3.78
C GLY A 243 2.67 3.63 4.96
N VAL A 244 3.64 4.55 4.80
CA VAL A 244 4.14 5.40 5.90
C VAL A 244 3.03 6.16 6.65
N ARG A 245 2.04 6.72 5.95
CA ARG A 245 0.98 7.53 6.59
C ARG A 245 0.07 6.67 7.43
N GLU A 246 -0.37 5.55 6.87
CA GLU A 246 -1.26 4.60 7.55
C GLU A 246 -0.52 3.92 8.71
N GLY A 247 0.77 3.61 8.55
CA GLY A 247 1.60 3.07 9.62
C GLY A 247 1.88 4.05 10.76
N LEU A 248 2.00 5.35 10.48
CA LEU A 248 2.03 6.36 11.55
C LEU A 248 0.73 6.32 12.34
N LEU A 249 -0.43 6.39 11.66
CA LEU A 249 -1.73 6.38 12.35
C LEU A 249 -1.92 5.09 13.16
N TYR A 250 -1.55 3.94 12.59
CA TYR A 250 -1.57 2.67 13.30
C TYR A 250 -0.67 2.66 14.55
N SER A 251 0.48 3.36 14.52
CA SER A 251 1.36 3.47 15.69
C SER A 251 0.76 4.27 16.85
N LEU A 252 -0.26 5.10 16.58
CA LEU A 252 -0.94 5.95 17.55
C LEU A 252 -2.16 5.27 18.19
N LEU A 253 -2.64 4.17 17.60
CA LEU A 253 -3.71 3.37 18.18
C LEU A 253 -3.25 2.72 19.51
N ASP A 254 -4.21 2.42 20.37
CA ASP A 254 -3.93 1.61 21.55
C ASP A 254 -3.73 0.12 21.19
N GLU A 255 -3.30 -0.69 22.16
CA GLU A 255 -2.99 -2.10 21.90
C GLU A 255 -4.25 -2.95 21.65
N GLU A 256 -5.43 -2.52 22.13
CA GLU A 256 -6.70 -3.21 21.86
C GLU A 256 -7.14 -2.98 20.41
N GLU A 257 -7.07 -1.74 19.94
CA GLU A 257 -7.35 -1.35 18.56
C GLU A 257 -6.36 -1.99 17.58
N LYS A 258 -5.08 -2.11 17.94
CA LYS A 258 -4.07 -2.78 17.11
C LYS A 258 -4.30 -4.28 16.98
N ALA A 259 -4.77 -4.93 18.05
CA ALA A 259 -5.05 -6.35 18.10
C ALA A 259 -6.38 -6.72 17.41
N ALA A 260 -7.29 -5.75 17.24
CA ALA A 260 -8.56 -5.96 16.56
C ALA A 260 -8.35 -6.35 15.09
N ASP A 261 -9.13 -7.31 14.61
CA ASP A 261 -9.10 -7.66 13.19
C ASP A 261 -9.69 -6.51 12.35
N PRO A 262 -8.94 -5.96 11.37
CA PRO A 262 -9.37 -4.77 10.66
C PRO A 262 -10.52 -5.05 9.68
N LEU A 263 -10.64 -6.27 9.14
CA LEU A 263 -11.78 -6.65 8.30
C LEU A 263 -13.06 -6.70 9.14
N ILE A 264 -13.00 -7.37 10.29
CA ILE A 264 -14.16 -7.50 11.19
C ILE A 264 -14.56 -6.12 11.74
N SER A 265 -13.59 -5.28 12.11
CA SER A 265 -13.86 -3.93 12.59
C SER A 265 -14.55 -3.08 11.53
N ALA A 266 -14.07 -3.11 10.28
CA ALA A 266 -14.70 -2.39 9.18
C ALA A 266 -16.09 -2.96 8.82
N ALA A 267 -16.27 -4.28 8.86
CA ALA A 267 -17.55 -4.92 8.61
C ALA A 267 -18.58 -4.57 9.70
N ARG A 268 -18.16 -4.54 10.96
CA ARG A 268 -18.99 -4.13 12.11
C ARG A 268 -19.39 -2.65 12.00
N GLU A 269 -18.47 -1.77 11.63
CA GLU A 269 -18.78 -0.36 11.39
C GLU A 269 -19.81 -0.18 10.26
N LEU A 270 -19.65 -0.88 9.14
CA LEU A 270 -20.65 -0.85 8.06
C LEU A 270 -22.00 -1.41 8.51
N CYS A 271 -22.00 -2.47 9.31
CA CYS A 271 -23.22 -3.02 9.91
C CYS A 271 -23.93 -1.97 10.78
N LEU A 272 -23.19 -1.29 11.66
CA LEU A 272 -23.71 -0.20 12.50
C LEU A 272 -24.33 0.94 11.67
N LEU A 273 -23.67 1.33 10.58
CA LEU A 273 -24.08 2.46 9.75
C LEU A 273 -25.24 2.16 8.78
N ARG A 274 -25.48 0.89 8.44
CA ARG A 274 -26.34 0.52 7.29
C ARG A 274 -27.43 -0.51 7.60
N SER A 275 -27.16 -1.47 8.47
CA SER A 275 -28.09 -2.57 8.76
C SER A 275 -29.33 -2.08 9.52
N ARG A 276 -30.44 -2.80 9.42
CA ARG A 276 -31.67 -2.52 10.16
C ARG A 276 -31.49 -2.74 11.66
N SER A 277 -30.75 -3.78 12.02
CA SER A 277 -30.40 -4.13 13.38
C SER A 277 -28.95 -4.62 13.42
N PRO A 278 -27.99 -3.78 13.84
CA PRO A 278 -26.59 -4.19 13.91
C PRO A 278 -26.36 -5.38 14.83
N ARG A 279 -27.13 -5.47 15.92
CA ARG A 279 -27.12 -6.61 16.85
C ARG A 279 -27.43 -7.94 16.15
N HIS A 280 -28.29 -7.93 15.14
CA HIS A 280 -28.63 -9.14 14.40
C HIS A 280 -27.41 -9.73 13.66
N GLY A 281 -26.47 -8.90 13.19
CA GLY A 281 -25.23 -9.38 12.57
C GLY A 281 -24.39 -10.24 13.52
N GLU A 282 -24.28 -9.84 14.79
CA GLU A 282 -23.59 -10.61 15.82
C GLU A 282 -24.35 -11.90 16.20
N GLU A 283 -25.68 -11.83 16.24
CA GLU A 283 -26.53 -13.02 16.46
C GLU A 283 -26.40 -14.03 15.30
N LEU A 284 -26.24 -13.56 14.06
CA LEU A 284 -25.96 -14.40 12.89
C LEU A 284 -24.59 -15.08 12.98
N ILE A 285 -23.57 -14.40 13.50
CA ILE A 285 -22.26 -15.03 13.77
C ILE A 285 -22.45 -16.20 14.74
N ALA A 286 -23.05 -15.95 15.91
CA ALA A 286 -23.25 -16.99 16.93
C ALA A 286 -24.16 -18.14 16.45
N TRP A 287 -25.13 -17.85 15.57
CA TRP A 287 -25.96 -18.88 14.96
C TRP A 287 -25.19 -19.71 13.94
N THR A 288 -24.43 -19.07 13.04
CA THR A 288 -23.65 -19.79 12.01
C THR A 288 -22.50 -20.60 12.62
N ASP A 289 -21.87 -20.14 13.71
CA ASP A 289 -20.86 -20.92 14.44
C ASP A 289 -21.43 -22.25 14.97
N ARG A 290 -22.61 -22.21 15.59
CA ARG A 290 -23.30 -23.42 16.05
C ARG A 290 -23.71 -24.33 14.89
N PHE A 291 -24.11 -23.75 13.76
CA PHE A 291 -24.43 -24.51 12.56
C PHE A 291 -23.19 -25.29 12.06
N MET A 292 -22.04 -24.64 11.96
CA MET A 292 -20.79 -25.31 11.56
C MET A 292 -20.39 -26.43 12.53
N GLU A 293 -20.54 -26.19 13.84
CA GLU A 293 -20.24 -27.18 14.88
C GLU A 293 -21.13 -28.43 14.78
N VAL A 294 -22.45 -28.26 14.62
CA VAL A 294 -23.43 -29.37 14.57
C VAL A 294 -23.36 -30.15 13.26
N THR A 295 -23.04 -29.48 12.15
CA THR A 295 -22.95 -30.12 10.82
C THR A 295 -21.60 -30.77 10.55
N HIS A 296 -20.59 -30.51 11.40
CA HIS A 296 -19.22 -30.97 11.23
C HIS A 296 -18.61 -30.59 9.87
N LEU A 297 -19.04 -29.47 9.30
CA LEU A 297 -18.43 -28.92 8.11
C LEU A 297 -17.03 -28.39 8.44
N GLU A 298 -16.06 -28.72 7.61
CA GLU A 298 -14.70 -28.19 7.75
C GLU A 298 -14.66 -26.73 7.28
N GLU A 299 -14.06 -25.87 8.09
CA GLU A 299 -13.68 -24.51 7.73
C GLU A 299 -12.31 -24.19 8.32
N SER A 300 -11.48 -23.52 7.54
CA SER A 300 -10.25 -22.91 8.01
C SER A 300 -10.53 -21.68 8.87
N ALA A 301 -9.51 -21.20 9.59
CA ALA A 301 -9.61 -19.96 10.36
C ALA A 301 -9.90 -18.73 9.47
N GLU A 302 -9.40 -18.71 8.24
CA GLU A 302 -9.68 -17.68 7.24
C GLU A 302 -11.15 -17.74 6.81
N GLU A 303 -11.66 -18.91 6.45
CA GLU A 303 -13.07 -19.09 6.03
C GLU A 303 -14.04 -18.72 7.15
N ARG A 304 -13.74 -19.11 8.40
CA ARG A 304 -14.50 -18.65 9.57
C ARG A 304 -14.50 -17.12 9.67
N ARG A 305 -13.33 -16.47 9.50
CA ARG A 305 -13.22 -15.00 9.56
C ARG A 305 -14.05 -14.33 8.46
N LEU A 306 -14.02 -14.86 7.24
CA LEU A 306 -14.82 -14.36 6.14
C LEU A 306 -16.32 -14.58 6.37
N ARG A 307 -16.72 -15.75 6.90
CA ARG A 307 -18.12 -16.01 7.28
C ARG A 307 -18.62 -15.04 8.34
N HIS A 308 -17.79 -14.73 9.34
CA HIS A 308 -18.11 -13.74 10.37
C HIS A 308 -18.31 -12.34 9.76
N ALA A 309 -17.40 -11.91 8.89
CA ALA A 309 -17.55 -10.65 8.16
C ALA A 309 -18.81 -10.64 7.27
N ALA A 310 -19.13 -11.73 6.58
CA ALA A 310 -20.33 -11.85 5.76
C ALA A 310 -21.62 -11.70 6.59
N CYS A 311 -21.67 -12.28 7.79
CA CYS A 311 -22.81 -12.11 8.70
C CYS A 311 -23.06 -10.64 9.07
N LEU A 312 -21.99 -9.88 9.32
CA LEU A 312 -22.07 -8.45 9.62
C LEU A 312 -22.53 -7.63 8.41
N LEU A 313 -22.15 -8.06 7.20
CA LEU A 313 -22.44 -7.35 5.95
C LEU A 313 -23.77 -7.73 5.30
N ALA A 314 -24.41 -8.83 5.73
CA ALA A 314 -25.58 -9.41 5.08
C ALA A 314 -26.76 -8.42 4.90
N ASP A 315 -26.90 -7.45 5.79
CA ASP A 315 -28.05 -6.53 5.81
C ASP A 315 -27.74 -5.12 5.29
N ILE A 316 -26.54 -4.83 4.81
CA ILE A 316 -26.15 -3.44 4.47
C ILE A 316 -26.88 -2.86 3.24
N GLY A 317 -27.42 -3.73 2.38
CA GLY A 317 -28.11 -3.36 1.14
C GLY A 317 -29.63 -3.26 1.23
N TRP A 318 -30.24 -3.41 2.42
CA TRP A 318 -31.69 -3.62 2.57
C TRP A 318 -32.59 -2.53 1.99
N ARG A 319 -32.09 -1.28 1.90
CA ARG A 319 -32.81 -0.12 1.35
C ARG A 319 -32.91 -0.12 -0.17
N ALA A 320 -32.11 -0.94 -0.85
CA ALA A 320 -32.16 -1.07 -2.30
C ALA A 320 -33.52 -1.62 -2.76
N HIS A 321 -33.89 -1.29 -3.99
CA HIS A 321 -35.05 -1.90 -4.64
C HIS A 321 -34.91 -3.44 -4.60
N PRO A 322 -35.97 -4.21 -4.28
CA PRO A 322 -35.88 -5.65 -4.06
C PRO A 322 -35.12 -6.41 -5.16
N ASP A 323 -35.37 -6.08 -6.42
CA ASP A 323 -34.73 -6.72 -7.59
C ASP A 323 -33.22 -6.45 -7.69
N TYR A 324 -32.72 -5.41 -7.02
CA TYR A 324 -31.31 -4.97 -7.09
C TYR A 324 -30.56 -5.14 -5.76
N ARG A 325 -31.18 -5.69 -4.71
CA ARG A 325 -30.54 -5.84 -3.39
C ARG A 325 -29.24 -6.64 -3.45
N GLY A 326 -29.27 -7.78 -4.13
CA GLY A 326 -28.09 -8.63 -4.29
C GLY A 326 -26.98 -7.90 -5.05
N GLU A 327 -27.29 -7.36 -6.23
CA GLU A 327 -26.33 -6.65 -7.07
C GLU A 327 -25.73 -5.42 -6.37
N GLN A 328 -26.56 -4.66 -5.64
CA GLN A 328 -26.09 -3.49 -4.91
C GLN A 328 -25.20 -3.87 -3.73
N SER A 329 -25.55 -4.91 -2.95
CA SER A 329 -24.70 -5.42 -1.86
C SER A 329 -23.37 -5.94 -2.40
N LEU A 330 -23.39 -6.74 -3.48
CA LEU A 330 -22.20 -7.25 -4.15
C LEU A 330 -21.28 -6.10 -4.56
N ASN A 331 -21.81 -5.07 -5.22
CA ASN A 331 -21.02 -3.91 -5.65
C ASN A 331 -20.47 -3.09 -4.48
N ILE A 332 -21.25 -2.91 -3.40
CA ILE A 332 -20.80 -2.22 -2.19
C ILE A 332 -19.62 -2.98 -1.57
N ILE A 333 -19.73 -4.30 -1.42
CA ILE A 333 -18.72 -5.13 -0.74
C ILE A 333 -17.47 -5.25 -1.60
N ALA A 334 -17.61 -5.52 -2.90
CA ALA A 334 -16.49 -5.64 -3.83
C ALA A 334 -15.64 -4.35 -3.89
N HIS A 335 -16.29 -3.18 -3.85
CA HIS A 335 -15.64 -1.88 -3.94
C HIS A 335 -15.38 -1.20 -2.59
N ALA A 336 -15.79 -1.80 -1.47
CA ALA A 336 -15.54 -1.26 -0.14
C ALA A 336 -14.04 -1.22 0.17
N ASN A 337 -13.63 -0.21 0.92
CA ASN A 337 -12.23 -0.02 1.32
C ASN A 337 -11.83 -0.94 2.50
N PHE A 338 -12.11 -2.23 2.38
CA PHE A 338 -11.66 -3.23 3.36
C PHE A 338 -10.14 -3.40 3.34
N VAL A 339 -9.57 -3.68 4.50
CA VAL A 339 -8.20 -4.14 4.66
C VAL A 339 -8.22 -5.47 5.43
N GLY A 340 -7.12 -6.21 5.45
CA GLY A 340 -7.09 -7.54 6.05
C GLY A 340 -7.87 -8.61 5.25
N VAL A 341 -8.15 -8.37 3.97
CA VAL A 341 -8.82 -9.32 3.07
C VAL A 341 -8.19 -9.28 1.69
N ASP A 342 -7.95 -10.44 1.10
CA ASP A 342 -7.44 -10.57 -0.26
C ASP A 342 -8.57 -10.55 -1.29
N HIS A 343 -8.23 -10.60 -2.59
CA HIS A 343 -9.25 -10.53 -3.64
C HIS A 343 -10.19 -11.75 -3.69
N PRO A 344 -9.73 -13.00 -3.50
CA PRO A 344 -10.62 -14.15 -3.29
C PRO A 344 -11.57 -13.97 -2.09
N GLY A 345 -11.08 -13.49 -0.95
CA GLY A 345 -11.90 -13.21 0.22
C GLY A 345 -12.94 -12.12 -0.06
N ARG A 346 -12.59 -11.07 -0.82
CA ARG A 346 -13.57 -10.06 -1.27
C ARG A 346 -14.64 -10.66 -2.16
N ALA A 347 -14.27 -11.57 -3.07
CA ALA A 347 -15.23 -12.25 -3.91
C ALA A 347 -16.16 -13.14 -3.07
N TYR A 348 -15.62 -13.88 -2.09
CA TYR A 348 -16.42 -14.66 -1.14
C TYR A 348 -17.43 -13.79 -0.40
N LEU A 349 -17.02 -12.62 0.12
CA LEU A 349 -17.92 -11.73 0.86
C LEU A 349 -19.04 -11.14 -0.02
N ALA A 350 -18.78 -11.00 -1.32
CA ALA A 350 -19.69 -10.34 -2.25
C ALA A 350 -20.68 -11.31 -2.94
N LEU A 351 -20.40 -12.62 -2.92
CA LEU A 351 -21.21 -13.70 -3.49
C LEU A 351 -22.25 -14.22 -2.50
#